data_AF-F0R5L3-F1
#
_entry.id   AF-F0R5L3-F1
#
_cell.length_a   1.000
_cell.length_b   1.000
_cell.length_c   1.000
_cell.angle_alpha   90.00
_cell.angle_beta   90.00
_cell.angle_gamma   90.00
#
_symmetry.space_group_name_H-M   'P 1'
#
loop_
_entity.id
_entity.type
_entity.pdbx_description
1 polymer ?
#
loop_
_entity_poly.entity_id
_entity_poly.type
_entity_poly.pdbx_seq_one_letter_code
_entity_poly.pdbx_strand_id
1 'polypeptide(L)'
;MRKFKEKQAVYWNDPAGETSGVYEVLDTNEEYNAGITEAEIPGFDSRVLLIGNGMSEAEVYAEELSVIDPPSSESRGLVQKDMENGFRRFVRNNGCKPDYAVCSIAWNDGGSYPEVNIRLSETADPDTDDSFFFYCNGLEGLKPLAFPGLEEFYITGILHFEIFAGNARHKKQKIECHPHFLRQI
;
A
#
# COMPACT_ATOMS: atom_id res chain seq x y z
N MET A 1 -6.04 -24.49 -10.22
CA MET A 1 -5.15 -24.83 -9.08
C MET A 1 -4.55 -23.54 -8.49
N ARG A 2 -4.61 -23.34 -7.16
CA ARG A 2 -3.94 -22.20 -6.48
C ARG A 2 -2.43 -22.28 -6.67
N LYS A 3 -1.75 -21.15 -6.93
CA LYS A 3 -0.29 -21.13 -7.09
C LYS A 3 0.36 -20.50 -5.86
N PHE A 4 1.34 -21.18 -5.30
CA PHE A 4 2.19 -20.69 -4.23
C PHE A 4 3.59 -20.44 -4.79
N LYS A 5 4.32 -19.52 -4.18
CA LYS A 5 5.71 -19.19 -4.51
C LYS A 5 6.53 -19.21 -3.25
N GLU A 6 7.81 -19.57 -3.34
CA GLU A 6 8.74 -19.36 -2.23
C GLU A 6 8.70 -17.89 -1.77
N LYS A 7 8.84 -17.69 -0.45
CA LYS A 7 8.74 -16.39 0.23
C LYS A 7 7.37 -15.71 0.16
N GLN A 8 6.35 -16.38 -0.33
CA GLN A 8 4.98 -15.89 -0.28
C GLN A 8 4.43 -15.99 1.15
N ALA A 9 3.83 -14.90 1.65
CA ALA A 9 3.10 -14.91 2.91
C ALA A 9 1.78 -15.70 2.77
N VAL A 10 1.50 -16.56 3.74
CA VAL A 10 0.29 -17.37 3.82
C VAL A 10 -0.24 -17.37 5.25
N TYR A 11 -1.55 -17.52 5.40
CA TYR A 11 -2.16 -17.78 6.70
C TYR A 11 -2.45 -19.27 6.77
N TRP A 12 -1.87 -19.96 7.76
CA TRP A 12 -2.20 -21.35 8.05
C TRP A 12 -3.38 -21.41 9.01
N ASN A 13 -4.45 -22.09 8.57
CA ASN A 13 -5.60 -22.42 9.39
C ASN A 13 -5.37 -23.78 10.05
N ASP A 14 -4.44 -23.85 11.01
CA ASP A 14 -4.18 -25.07 11.80
C ASP A 14 -5.50 -25.60 12.39
N PRO A 15 -5.94 -26.82 12.03
CA PRO A 15 -7.18 -27.39 12.54
C PRO A 15 -7.24 -27.54 14.06
N ALA A 16 -6.08 -27.66 14.74
CA ALA A 16 -6.00 -27.68 16.19
C ALA A 16 -6.06 -26.27 16.82
N GLY A 17 -5.82 -25.23 16.03
CA GLY A 17 -5.84 -23.83 16.44
C GLY A 17 -4.66 -23.40 17.33
N GLU A 18 -3.69 -24.27 17.57
CA GLU A 18 -2.54 -23.99 18.45
C GLU A 18 -1.45 -23.19 17.73
N THR A 19 -1.33 -23.40 16.42
CA THR A 19 -0.28 -22.84 15.57
C THR A 19 -0.82 -22.09 14.35
N SER A 20 -2.11 -21.74 14.37
CA SER A 20 -2.70 -20.89 13.32
C SER A 20 -2.01 -19.53 13.27
N GLY A 21 -1.69 -19.03 12.08
CA GLY A 21 -0.99 -17.76 11.97
C GLY A 21 -0.39 -17.49 10.60
N VAL A 22 0.40 -16.42 10.53
CA VAL A 22 1.09 -15.98 9.32
C VAL A 22 2.45 -16.67 9.22
N TYR A 23 2.72 -17.25 8.06
CA TYR A 23 3.97 -17.93 7.73
C TYR A 23 4.44 -17.53 6.32
N GLU A 24 5.71 -17.79 6.01
CA GLU A 24 6.25 -17.77 4.65
C GLU A 24 6.27 -19.19 4.07
N VAL A 25 5.97 -19.33 2.79
CA VAL A 25 6.28 -20.56 2.04
C VAL A 25 7.80 -20.67 1.88
N LEU A 26 8.38 -21.73 2.43
CA LEU A 26 9.82 -22.02 2.34
C LEU A 26 10.12 -22.95 1.15
N ASP A 27 9.26 -23.93 0.91
CA ASP A 27 9.38 -24.88 -0.19
C ASP A 27 7.98 -25.26 -0.70
N THR A 28 7.82 -25.33 -2.02
CA THR A 28 6.58 -25.79 -2.67
C THR A 28 6.56 -27.30 -2.92
N ASN A 29 7.66 -28.00 -2.58
CA ASN A 29 7.86 -29.43 -2.73
C ASN A 29 7.49 -29.94 -4.13
N GLU A 30 8.00 -29.28 -5.18
CA GLU A 30 7.63 -29.60 -6.57
C GLU A 30 7.87 -31.07 -6.93
N GLU A 31 8.95 -31.68 -6.44
CA GLU A 31 9.26 -33.10 -6.67
C GLU A 31 8.22 -34.03 -6.04
N TYR A 32 7.84 -33.77 -4.78
CA TYR A 32 6.81 -34.54 -4.07
C TYR A 32 5.43 -34.36 -4.72
N ASN A 33 5.12 -33.14 -5.14
CA ASN A 33 3.84 -32.77 -5.72
C ASN A 33 3.76 -33.02 -7.25
N ALA A 34 4.81 -33.55 -7.88
CA ALA A 34 4.91 -33.69 -9.35
C ALA A 34 3.81 -34.54 -9.99
N GLY A 35 3.22 -35.46 -9.21
CA GLY A 35 2.14 -36.33 -9.66
C GLY A 35 0.74 -35.72 -9.52
N ILE A 36 0.60 -34.60 -8.80
CA ILE A 36 -0.71 -34.01 -8.49
C ILE A 36 -1.12 -33.07 -9.61
N THR A 37 -2.20 -33.43 -10.31
CA THR A 37 -2.74 -32.64 -11.42
C THR A 37 -3.98 -31.84 -11.00
N GLU A 38 -4.33 -30.81 -11.77
CA GLU A 38 -5.54 -30.02 -11.51
C GLU A 38 -6.83 -30.85 -11.47
N ALA A 39 -6.86 -31.98 -12.19
CA ALA A 39 -7.98 -32.92 -12.19
C ALA A 39 -8.11 -33.73 -10.88
N GLU A 40 -7.05 -33.79 -10.06
CA GLU A 40 -6.99 -34.49 -8.77
C GLU A 40 -7.26 -33.56 -7.58
N ILE A 41 -7.43 -32.25 -7.83
CA ILE A 41 -7.73 -31.21 -6.84
C ILE A 41 -9.24 -30.81 -6.77
N PRO A 42 -10.26 -31.55 -7.28
CA PRO A 42 -11.63 -31.03 -7.33
C PRO A 42 -12.32 -30.92 -5.96
N GLY A 43 -11.64 -31.22 -4.85
CA GLY A 43 -12.20 -31.09 -3.50
C GLY A 43 -11.20 -30.70 -2.42
N PHE A 44 -10.03 -31.34 -2.35
CA PHE A 44 -9.01 -31.08 -1.35
C PHE A 44 -7.66 -30.93 -2.03
N ASP A 45 -7.01 -29.78 -1.86
CA ASP A 45 -5.67 -29.52 -2.39
C ASP A 45 -4.63 -30.25 -1.53
N SER A 46 -4.35 -31.51 -1.88
CA SER A 46 -3.46 -32.43 -1.16
C SER A 46 -1.96 -32.14 -1.34
N ARG A 47 -1.60 -31.08 -2.06
CA ARG A 47 -0.20 -30.68 -2.19
C ARG A 47 0.35 -30.27 -0.84
N VAL A 48 1.55 -30.75 -0.50
CA VAL A 48 2.21 -30.42 0.76
C VAL A 48 3.24 -29.33 0.52
N LEU A 49 3.21 -28.26 1.31
CA LEU A 49 4.19 -27.17 1.29
C LEU A 49 4.93 -27.13 2.63
N LEU A 50 6.21 -26.74 2.59
CA LEU A 50 6.94 -26.38 3.80
C LEU A 50 6.74 -24.88 4.05
N ILE A 51 6.23 -24.53 5.23
CA ILE A 51 6.06 -23.15 5.68
C ILE A 51 6.89 -22.88 6.93
N GLY A 52 7.24 -21.61 7.16
CA GLY A 52 7.96 -21.22 8.37
C GLY A 52 7.88 -19.73 8.67
N ASN A 53 8.16 -19.37 9.91
CA ASN A 53 8.13 -17.97 10.39
C ASN A 53 9.46 -17.54 11.05
N GLY A 54 10.53 -18.30 10.81
CA GLY A 54 11.85 -18.11 11.42
C GLY A 54 11.99 -18.65 12.85
N MET A 55 10.90 -19.08 13.48
CA MET A 55 10.88 -19.69 14.81
C MET A 55 10.47 -21.17 14.77
N SER A 56 9.55 -21.51 13.85
CA SER A 56 9.10 -22.87 13.59
C SER A 56 8.84 -23.10 12.11
N GLU A 57 8.85 -24.38 11.72
CA GLU A 57 8.57 -24.85 10.38
C GLU A 57 7.51 -25.97 10.45
N ALA A 58 6.67 -26.09 9.42
CA ALA A 58 5.64 -27.11 9.32
C ALA A 58 5.40 -27.53 7.87
N GLU A 59 5.17 -28.81 7.66
CA GLU A 59 4.64 -29.34 6.39
C GLU A 59 3.11 -29.29 6.45
N VAL A 60 2.50 -28.54 5.52
CA VAL A 60 1.08 -28.20 5.56
C VAL A 60 0.44 -28.42 4.20
N TYR A 61 -0.81 -28.90 4.19
CA TYR A 61 -1.57 -29.04 2.95
C TYR A 61 -1.97 -27.67 2.39
N ALA A 62 -1.84 -27.51 1.08
CA ALA A 62 -2.27 -26.32 0.34
C ALA A 62 -3.72 -25.90 0.65
N GLU A 63 -4.59 -26.87 0.97
CA GLU A 63 -5.98 -26.61 1.36
C GLU A 63 -6.11 -25.78 2.63
N GLU A 64 -5.23 -26.02 3.62
CA GLU A 64 -5.25 -25.36 4.93
C GLU A 64 -4.66 -23.94 4.89
N LEU A 65 -4.06 -23.57 3.76
CA LEU A 65 -3.43 -22.27 3.54
C LEU A 65 -4.38 -21.30 2.82
N SER A 66 -4.54 -20.13 3.42
CA SER A 66 -5.04 -18.95 2.73
C SER A 66 -3.86 -18.15 2.21
N VAL A 67 -3.86 -17.81 0.92
CA VAL A 67 -2.90 -16.81 0.42
C VAL A 67 -3.24 -15.49 1.09
N ILE A 68 -2.31 -14.98 1.90
CA ILE A 68 -2.34 -13.58 2.27
C ILE A 68 -1.79 -12.91 1.03
N ASP A 69 -2.57 -12.07 0.36
CA ASP A 69 -2.01 -11.21 -0.66
C ASP A 69 -1.21 -10.12 0.08
N PRO A 70 0.14 -10.18 0.19
CA PRO A 70 0.86 -8.93 0.35
C PRO A 70 0.46 -8.09 -0.88
N PRO A 71 0.21 -6.78 -0.75
CA PRO A 71 -0.07 -5.98 -1.93
C PRO A 71 1.09 -6.20 -2.88
N SER A 72 0.79 -6.83 -4.02
CA SER A 72 1.81 -7.24 -4.98
C SER A 72 2.61 -6.03 -5.39
N SER A 73 3.85 -6.21 -5.86
CA SER A 73 4.61 -5.09 -6.44
C SER A 73 3.79 -4.35 -7.52
N GLU A 74 2.90 -5.07 -8.22
CA GLU A 74 1.92 -4.49 -9.13
C GLU A 74 0.87 -3.62 -8.41
N SER A 75 0.21 -4.13 -7.37
CA SER A 75 -0.75 -3.35 -6.56
C SER A 75 -0.11 -2.12 -5.91
N ARG A 76 1.15 -2.23 -5.44
CA ARG A 76 1.92 -1.08 -4.93
C ARG A 76 2.30 -0.10 -6.02
N GLY A 77 2.62 -0.61 -7.21
CA GLY A 77 2.79 0.19 -8.41
C GLY A 77 1.52 0.93 -8.83
N LEU A 78 0.33 0.35 -8.59
CA LEU A 78 -0.95 1.04 -8.76
C LEU A 78 -1.12 2.17 -7.73
N VAL A 79 -0.77 1.93 -6.47
CA VAL A 79 -0.79 2.97 -5.43
C VAL A 79 0.12 4.15 -5.81
N GLN A 80 1.33 3.90 -6.32
CA GLN A 80 2.19 4.97 -6.83
C GLN A 80 1.59 5.71 -8.03
N LYS A 81 0.97 4.99 -8.98
CA LYS A 81 0.26 5.63 -10.10
C LYS A 81 -0.91 6.49 -9.60
N ASP A 82 -1.62 6.05 -8.57
CA ASP A 82 -2.73 6.80 -7.97
C ASP A 82 -2.22 8.05 -7.24
N MET A 83 -1.08 7.98 -6.55
CA MET A 83 -0.37 9.15 -6.01
C MET A 83 -0.09 10.17 -7.12
N GLU A 84 0.54 9.75 -8.22
CA GLU A 84 0.90 10.63 -9.34
C GLU A 84 -0.34 11.22 -10.03
N ASN A 85 -1.35 10.38 -10.27
CA ASN A 85 -2.60 10.79 -10.92
C ASN A 85 -3.41 11.76 -10.07
N GLY A 86 -3.54 11.47 -8.77
CA GLY A 86 -4.21 12.34 -7.82
C GLY A 86 -3.49 13.67 -7.66
N PHE A 87 -2.16 13.66 -7.54
CA PHE A 87 -1.35 14.87 -7.44
C PHE A 87 -1.49 15.74 -8.70
N ARG A 88 -1.37 15.14 -9.89
CA ARG A 88 -1.53 15.85 -11.17
C ARG A 88 -2.93 16.44 -11.31
N ARG A 89 -3.97 15.69 -10.92
CA ARG A 89 -5.36 16.15 -10.90
C ARG A 89 -5.54 17.33 -9.94
N PHE A 90 -4.95 17.25 -8.76
CA PHE A 90 -4.99 18.33 -7.78
C PHE A 90 -4.35 19.61 -8.34
N VAL A 91 -3.13 19.52 -8.86
CA VAL A 91 -2.42 20.67 -9.43
C VAL A 91 -3.20 21.30 -10.57
N ARG A 92 -3.75 20.49 -11.48
CA ARG A 92 -4.57 20.98 -12.59
C ARG A 92 -5.82 21.73 -12.11
N ASN A 93 -6.50 21.20 -11.09
CA ASN A 93 -7.76 21.76 -10.62
C ASN A 93 -7.56 23.00 -9.73
N ASN A 94 -6.44 23.08 -9.00
CA ASN A 94 -6.20 24.13 -7.99
C ASN A 94 -5.14 25.17 -8.41
N GLY A 95 -4.36 24.90 -9.45
CA GLY A 95 -3.28 25.77 -9.91
C GLY A 95 -2.05 25.82 -8.97
N CYS A 96 -1.99 24.97 -7.94
CA CYS A 96 -0.85 24.88 -7.03
C CYS A 96 -0.60 23.43 -6.58
N LYS A 97 0.60 23.19 -6.02
CA LYS A 97 0.93 21.93 -5.35
C LYS A 97 0.10 21.79 -4.06
N PRO A 98 -0.29 20.57 -3.67
CA PRO A 98 -0.90 20.30 -2.37
C PRO A 98 0.11 20.46 -1.23
N ASP A 99 -0.40 20.82 -0.06
CA ASP A 99 0.40 20.96 1.16
C ASP A 99 0.54 19.61 1.89
N TYR A 100 -0.46 18.73 1.78
CA TYR A 100 -0.44 17.37 2.32
C TYR A 100 -1.32 16.39 1.53
N ALA A 101 -1.10 15.10 1.78
CA ALA A 101 -1.90 13.99 1.30
C ALA A 101 -2.61 13.30 2.46
N VAL A 102 -3.82 12.81 2.21
CA VAL A 102 -4.57 11.97 3.14
C VAL A 102 -4.49 10.53 2.63
N CYS A 103 -3.95 9.64 3.46
CA CYS A 103 -3.55 8.29 3.08
C CYS A 103 -4.11 7.24 4.03
N SER A 104 -4.27 6.01 3.54
CA SER A 104 -4.40 4.82 4.39
C SER A 104 -3.02 4.14 4.52
N ILE A 105 -2.71 3.63 5.71
CA ILE A 105 -1.44 2.94 5.97
C ILE A 105 -1.67 1.58 6.63
N ALA A 106 -0.69 0.69 6.47
CA ALA A 106 -0.56 -0.53 7.23
C ALA A 106 0.83 -0.58 7.89
N TRP A 107 0.87 -1.13 9.10
CA TRP A 107 2.08 -1.40 9.86
C TRP A 107 2.62 -2.78 9.49
N ASN A 108 3.91 -2.97 9.68
CA ASN A 108 4.55 -4.27 9.41
C ASN A 108 4.11 -5.37 10.39
N ASP A 109 3.54 -5.00 11.54
CA ASP A 109 3.02 -5.92 12.55
C ASP A 109 1.55 -6.34 12.32
N GLY A 110 0.92 -5.86 11.24
CA GLY A 110 -0.46 -6.16 10.88
C GLY A 110 -1.48 -5.10 11.32
N GLY A 111 -1.08 -4.05 12.02
CA GLY A 111 -1.95 -2.88 12.28
C GLY A 111 -2.29 -2.11 10.99
N SER A 112 -3.38 -1.35 10.98
CA SER A 112 -3.68 -0.44 9.87
C SER A 112 -4.47 0.78 10.31
N TYR A 113 -4.13 1.94 9.75
CA TYR A 113 -4.85 3.20 9.99
C TYR A 113 -5.53 3.63 8.70
N PRO A 114 -6.86 3.83 8.72
CA PRO A 114 -7.62 4.12 7.50
C PRO A 114 -7.36 5.52 6.97
N GLU A 115 -6.96 6.46 7.83
CA GLU A 115 -6.76 7.86 7.47
C GLU A 115 -5.64 8.48 8.31
N VAL A 116 -4.59 8.93 7.64
CA VAL A 116 -3.49 9.71 8.22
C VAL A 116 -3.09 10.84 7.28
N ASN A 117 -2.64 11.96 7.84
CA ASN A 117 -2.12 13.09 7.07
C ASN A 117 -0.62 12.95 6.88
N ILE A 118 -0.17 12.88 5.63
CA ILE A 118 1.25 12.90 5.26
C ILE A 118 1.57 14.24 4.61
N ARG A 119 2.45 14.99 5.24
CA ARG A 119 2.83 16.32 4.79
C ARG A 119 3.64 16.24 3.49
N LEU A 120 3.43 17.20 2.59
CA LEU A 120 4.12 17.31 1.29
C LEU A 120 4.86 18.64 1.11
N SER A 121 4.40 19.71 1.75
CA SER A 121 5.03 21.03 1.67
C SER A 121 6.15 21.21 2.70
N GLU A 122 7.26 21.80 2.25
CA GLU A 122 8.40 22.19 3.08
C GLU A 122 8.12 23.40 3.99
N THR A 123 7.05 24.17 3.73
CA THR A 123 6.78 25.41 4.47
C THR A 123 6.24 25.09 5.87
N ALA A 124 7.12 25.11 6.87
CA ALA A 124 6.80 24.97 8.30
C ALA A 124 5.70 25.94 8.73
N ASP A 125 4.51 25.43 9.06
CA ASP A 125 3.58 26.11 9.96
C ASP A 125 3.73 25.40 11.32
N PRO A 126 4.44 26.00 12.29
CA PRO A 126 4.77 25.37 13.56
C PRO A 126 3.52 25.06 14.41
N ASP A 127 2.37 25.65 14.08
CA ASP A 127 1.11 25.43 14.81
C ASP A 127 0.33 24.22 14.28
N THR A 128 0.80 23.55 13.21
CA THR A 128 0.11 22.41 12.56
C THR A 128 0.85 21.07 12.65
N ASP A 129 2.01 21.04 13.33
CA ASP A 129 2.93 19.89 13.32
C ASP A 129 2.31 18.62 13.95
N ASP A 130 1.47 18.77 14.98
CA ASP A 130 0.82 17.64 15.67
C ASP A 130 -0.29 16.97 14.84
N SER A 131 -0.71 17.58 13.72
CA SER A 131 -1.78 17.06 12.85
C SER A 131 -1.27 16.12 11.76
N PHE A 132 0.05 15.94 11.65
CA PHE A 132 0.69 15.12 10.62
C PHE A 132 1.30 13.85 11.21
N PHE A 133 1.03 12.74 10.54
CA PHE A 133 1.59 11.44 10.89
C PHE A 133 3.03 11.30 10.40
N PHE A 134 3.32 11.79 9.19
CA PHE A 134 4.63 11.67 8.58
C PHE A 134 4.93 12.84 7.64
N TYR A 135 6.22 13.06 7.38
CA TYR A 135 6.73 14.21 6.65
C TYR A 135 7.42 13.77 5.36
N CYS A 136 6.83 14.14 4.22
CA CYS A 136 7.44 13.96 2.92
C CYS A 136 7.74 15.34 2.31
N ASN A 137 8.91 15.49 1.69
CA ASN A 137 9.26 16.71 0.95
C ASN A 137 8.71 16.63 -0.49
N GLY A 138 7.39 16.43 -0.59
CA GLY A 138 6.65 16.32 -1.83
C GLY A 138 6.44 14.89 -2.34
N LEU A 139 5.89 14.80 -3.56
CA LEU A 139 5.43 13.55 -4.17
C LEU A 139 6.54 12.49 -4.31
N GLU A 140 7.77 12.92 -4.60
CA GLU A 140 8.90 11.99 -4.75
C GLU A 140 9.29 11.33 -3.42
N GLY A 141 9.07 12.00 -2.28
CA GLY A 141 9.23 11.39 -0.96
C GLY A 141 8.05 10.50 -0.56
N LEU A 142 6.85 10.77 -1.10
CA LEU A 142 5.64 10.00 -0.80
C LEU A 142 5.62 8.64 -1.51
N LYS A 143 6.02 8.60 -2.79
CA LYS A 143 5.94 7.39 -3.63
C LYS A 143 6.64 6.16 -3.05
N PRO A 144 7.87 6.25 -2.53
CA PRO A 144 8.57 5.09 -1.98
C PRO A 144 7.83 4.44 -0.81
N LEU A 145 7.05 5.20 -0.05
CA LEU A 145 6.29 4.69 1.11
C LEU A 145 5.17 3.71 0.73
N ALA A 146 4.86 3.51 -0.56
CA ALA A 146 3.99 2.41 -1.00
C ALA A 146 4.64 1.01 -0.82
N PHE A 147 5.95 0.95 -0.56
CA PHE A 147 6.72 -0.27 -0.37
C PHE A 147 7.13 -0.44 1.11
N PRO A 148 7.14 -1.69 1.62
CA PRO A 148 7.54 -1.95 3.00
C PRO A 148 9.07 -1.88 3.13
N GLY A 149 9.55 -1.66 4.34
CA GLY A 149 10.99 -1.71 4.67
C GLY A 149 11.75 -0.39 4.56
N LEU A 150 11.09 0.70 4.13
CA LEU A 150 11.61 2.05 4.31
C LEU A 150 11.27 2.61 5.70
N GLU A 151 10.04 2.36 6.13
CA GLU A 151 9.51 2.74 7.43
C GLU A 151 8.84 1.51 8.08
N GLU A 152 8.44 1.65 9.34
CA GLU A 152 7.67 0.64 10.08
C GLU A 152 6.22 0.49 9.55
N PHE A 153 5.83 1.36 8.62
CA PHE A 153 4.55 1.36 7.92
C PHE A 153 4.76 1.49 6.40
N TYR A 154 3.69 1.25 5.65
CA TYR A 154 3.61 1.56 4.23
C TYR A 154 2.21 2.05 3.86
N ILE A 155 2.15 2.88 2.83
CA ILE A 155 0.92 3.44 2.28
C ILE A 155 0.20 2.36 1.47
N THR A 156 -1.05 2.11 1.82
CA THR A 156 -1.94 1.17 1.13
C THR A 156 -2.87 1.86 0.14
N GLY A 157 -3.04 3.18 0.26
CA GLY A 157 -3.89 3.96 -0.63
C GLY A 157 -3.79 5.46 -0.41
N ILE A 158 -4.12 6.23 -1.46
CA ILE A 158 -4.26 7.69 -1.40
C ILE A 158 -5.74 8.04 -1.53
N LEU A 159 -6.27 8.74 -0.52
CA LEU A 159 -7.66 9.16 -0.49
C LEU A 159 -7.85 10.47 -1.26
N HIS A 160 -7.11 11.51 -0.89
CA HIS A 160 -7.14 12.81 -1.54
C HIS A 160 -5.94 13.69 -1.16
N PHE A 161 -5.83 14.86 -1.79
CA PHE A 161 -4.80 15.86 -1.55
C PHE A 161 -5.46 17.17 -1.12
N GLU A 162 -4.79 17.93 -0.26
CA GLU A 162 -5.35 19.15 0.32
C GLU A 162 -4.30 20.28 0.44
N ILE A 163 -4.81 21.49 0.69
CA ILE A 163 -4.02 22.67 1.08
C ILE A 163 -4.40 23.10 2.49
N PHE A 164 -3.49 23.79 3.18
CA PHE A 164 -3.82 24.41 4.46
C PHE A 164 -4.99 25.38 4.32
N ALA A 165 -5.93 25.35 5.26
CA ALA A 165 -7.11 26.22 5.24
C ALA A 165 -6.76 27.72 5.16
N GLY A 166 -5.61 28.14 5.71
CA GLY A 166 -5.08 29.51 5.59
C GLY A 166 -4.62 29.89 4.19
N ASN A 167 -4.11 28.93 3.41
CA ASN A 167 -3.64 29.13 2.03
C ASN A 167 -4.80 29.21 1.03
N ALA A 168 -5.93 28.59 1.33
CA ALA A 168 -7.13 28.63 0.49
C ALA A 168 -7.74 30.04 0.35
N ARG A 169 -7.63 30.88 1.40
CA ARG A 169 -8.19 32.24 1.43
C ARG A 169 -7.36 33.27 0.65
N HIS A 170 -6.03 33.14 0.66
CA HIS A 170 -5.13 34.07 -0.04
C HIS A 170 -5.08 33.85 -1.56
N LYS A 171 -5.47 32.67 -2.05
CA LYS A 171 -5.41 32.33 -3.49
C LYS A 171 -6.71 32.59 -4.25
N LYS A 172 -7.87 32.58 -3.59
CA LYS A 172 -9.14 33.03 -4.21
C LYS A 172 -9.12 34.53 -4.59
N GLN A 173 -8.31 35.34 -3.91
CA GLN A 173 -8.13 36.77 -4.26
C GLN A 173 -7.13 37.01 -5.39
N LYS A 174 -6.33 36.01 -5.81
CA LYS A 174 -5.33 36.16 -6.89
C LYS A 174 -5.80 35.66 -8.26
N ILE A 175 -7.06 35.22 -8.36
CA ILE A 175 -7.75 34.93 -9.62
C ILE A 175 -8.73 36.08 -9.91
N GLU A 176 -8.24 37.32 -9.91
CA GLU A 176 -8.87 38.33 -10.75
C GLU A 176 -8.25 38.15 -12.14
N CYS A 177 -9.07 37.66 -13.08
CA CYS A 177 -8.71 37.64 -14.49
C CYS A 177 -8.24 39.04 -14.89
N HIS A 178 -6.94 39.23 -15.13
CA HIS A 178 -6.44 40.47 -15.70
C HIS A 178 -6.95 40.55 -17.15
N PRO A 179 -7.85 41.49 -17.49
CA PRO A 179 -8.54 41.50 -18.78
C PRO A 179 -7.67 42.19 -19.83
N HIS A 180 -6.55 41.58 -20.24
CA HIS A 180 -5.73 42.23 -21.28
C HIS A 180 -4.94 41.32 -22.24
N PHE A 181 -5.33 40.05 -22.40
CA PHE A 181 -4.82 39.22 -23.50
C PHE A 181 -5.96 38.54 -24.27
N LEU A 182 -6.85 39.35 -24.83
CA LEU A 182 -7.68 39.01 -25.99
C LEU A 182 -7.63 40.14 -27.03
N ARG A 183 -6.44 40.38 -27.55
CA ARG A 183 -6.15 40.88 -28.91
C ARG A 183 -4.78 40.25 -29.23
N GLN A 184 -4.56 39.51 -30.29
CA GLN A 184 -4.93 39.76 -31.67
C GLN A 184 -5.10 38.43 -32.43
N ILE A 185 -5.69 38.60 -33.59
CA ILE A 185 -5.97 37.64 -34.66
C ILE A 185 -4.69 36.98 -35.17
#